data_AF-A0A090G517-F1
#
_entry.id   AF-A0A090G517-F1
#
_cell.length_a   1.000
_cell.length_b   1.000
_cell.length_c   1.000
_cell.angle_alpha   90.00
_cell.angle_beta   90.00
_cell.angle_gamma   90.00
#
_symmetry.space_group_name_H-M   'P 1'
#
loop_
_entity.id
_entity.type
_entity.pdbx_description
1 polymer ?
#
loop_
_entity_poly.entity_id
_entity_poly.type
_entity_poly.pdbx_seq_one_letter_code
_entity_poly.pdbx_strand_id
1 'polypeptide(L)'
;MKPAGHPLAGVDGCKAGWIAVHREADAAPSVSVFPSFQALLDALPDATIAVDMPIGLPDFSGKGGRGPEALVRPLLGARQSSVFAIPSRAALYADTSDFTTIEAWYAAHRRASAVAMETSDPPRGVSIQAFGIFSKIREIDALLIAKPELLHRVFESHPEVAFCRLNGGTAMALPKKIKGAVNPAGMEERKALLCRHGYEKAFLDRAPPRGAASDDFLDAAAMMLIAGRIAGGAARPSPDPPLVDRFGIPVAIWA
;
A
#
# COMPACT_ATOMS: atom_id res chain seq x y z
N MET A 1 2.52 12.28 32.29
CA MET A 1 3.58 11.88 31.34
C MET A 1 2.91 11.70 29.99
N LYS A 2 3.15 12.55 29.00
CA LYS A 2 2.69 12.25 27.63
C LYS A 2 3.36 10.91 27.24
N PRO A 3 2.64 9.94 26.65
CA PRO A 3 3.32 8.77 26.12
C PRO A 3 4.42 9.27 25.18
N ALA A 4 5.64 8.76 25.35
CA ALA A 4 6.74 9.06 24.45
C ALA A 4 6.28 8.77 23.01
N GLY A 5 6.60 9.64 22.06
CA GLY A 5 6.23 9.41 20.66
C GLY A 5 6.64 8.01 20.20
N HIS A 6 5.79 7.36 19.41
CA HIS A 6 6.12 6.08 18.79
C HIS A 6 6.68 6.35 17.39
N PRO A 7 7.78 5.71 16.95
CA PRO A 7 8.27 5.87 15.58
C PRO A 7 7.22 5.39 14.58
N LEU A 8 7.06 6.14 13.48
CA LEU A 8 6.03 5.87 12.47
C LEU A 8 6.63 5.91 11.08
N ALA A 9 6.11 5.08 10.19
CA ALA A 9 6.41 5.13 8.78
C ALA A 9 5.19 4.85 7.91
N GLY A 10 5.03 5.67 6.87
CA GLY A 10 4.14 5.42 5.77
C GLY A 10 4.93 5.08 4.52
N VAL A 11 4.53 4.02 3.83
CA VAL A 11 5.36 3.40 2.79
C VAL A 11 4.56 3.20 1.52
N ASP A 12 5.20 3.43 0.37
CA ASP A 12 4.67 3.10 -0.95
C ASP A 12 5.79 2.54 -1.86
N GLY A 13 5.40 1.73 -2.83
CA GLY A 13 6.30 1.21 -3.85
C GLY A 13 6.67 2.28 -4.87
N CYS A 14 7.95 2.35 -5.25
CA CYS A 14 8.43 3.29 -6.25
C CYS A 14 9.43 2.62 -7.20
N LYS A 15 9.83 3.31 -8.28
CA LYS A 15 10.76 2.74 -9.27
C LYS A 15 12.11 2.35 -8.68
N ALA A 16 12.57 3.04 -7.65
CA ALA A 16 13.84 2.77 -6.98
C ALA A 16 13.73 1.84 -5.76
N GLY A 17 12.55 1.27 -5.50
CA GLY A 17 12.31 0.38 -4.36
C GLY A 17 11.07 0.82 -3.58
N TRP A 18 11.28 1.39 -2.40
CA TRP A 18 10.24 1.81 -1.47
C TRP A 18 10.49 3.22 -0.98
N ILE A 19 9.54 4.13 -1.20
CA ILE A 19 9.57 5.44 -0.57
C ILE A 19 8.91 5.33 0.80
N ALA A 20 9.54 5.91 1.82
CA ALA A 20 8.95 6.02 3.14
C ALA A 20 8.96 7.47 3.61
N VAL A 21 7.82 7.94 4.10
CA VAL A 21 7.72 9.12 4.94
C VAL A 21 7.69 8.63 6.37
N HIS A 22 8.67 9.04 7.17
CA HIS A 22 8.87 8.49 8.50
C HIS A 22 9.27 9.56 9.50
N ARG A 23 9.02 9.28 10.77
CA ARG A 23 9.45 10.14 11.88
C ARG A 23 9.78 9.30 13.11
N GLU A 24 10.79 9.77 13.82
CA GLU A 24 11.04 9.37 15.20
C GLU A 24 10.03 10.02 16.15
N ALA A 25 10.03 9.54 17.40
CA ALA A 25 9.30 10.14 18.50
C ALA A 25 9.53 11.66 18.57
N ASP A 26 8.46 12.45 18.49
CA ASP A 26 8.48 13.92 18.63
C ASP A 26 9.35 14.66 17.59
N ALA A 27 9.76 13.99 16.50
CA ALA A 27 10.55 14.58 15.42
C ALA A 27 9.68 15.05 14.25
N ALA A 28 10.22 16.00 13.48
CA ALA A 28 9.65 16.38 12.20
C ALA A 28 9.75 15.21 11.19
N PRO A 29 8.77 15.06 10.27
CA PRO A 29 8.82 14.00 9.28
C PRO A 29 9.99 14.18 8.31
N SER A 30 10.57 13.05 7.92
CA SER A 30 11.59 12.95 6.88
C SER A 30 11.13 11.98 5.79
N VAL A 31 11.84 11.96 4.66
CA VAL A 31 11.51 11.09 3.53
C VAL A 31 12.79 10.40 3.05
N SER A 32 12.69 9.12 2.77
CA SER A 32 13.82 8.30 2.31
C SER A 32 13.35 7.26 1.29
N VAL A 33 14.26 6.78 0.45
CA VAL A 33 14.01 5.68 -0.49
C VAL A 33 14.92 4.52 -0.12
N PHE A 34 14.32 3.33 -0.01
CA PHE A 34 15.00 2.09 0.33
C PHE A 34 14.96 1.13 -0.87
N PRO A 35 16.06 0.42 -1.19
CA PRO A 35 16.10 -0.46 -2.36
C PRO A 35 15.23 -1.71 -2.23
N SER A 36 14.95 -2.16 -1.01
CA SER A 36 14.11 -3.33 -0.71
C SER A 36 13.31 -3.12 0.57
N PHE A 37 12.26 -3.92 0.76
CA PHE A 37 11.45 -3.82 1.98
C PHE A 37 12.25 -4.27 3.21
N GLN A 38 13.16 -5.24 3.04
CA GLN A 38 14.10 -5.65 4.09
C GLN A 38 14.99 -4.49 4.54
N ALA A 39 15.59 -3.73 3.61
CA ALA A 39 16.41 -2.57 3.96
C ALA A 39 15.62 -1.48 4.68
N LEU A 40 14.33 -1.30 4.34
CA LEU A 40 13.43 -0.40 5.05
C LEU A 40 13.20 -0.87 6.49
N LEU A 41 12.93 -2.16 6.70
CA LEU A 41 12.71 -2.73 8.03
C LEU A 41 13.96 -2.62 8.91
N ASP A 42 15.14 -2.85 8.34
CA ASP A 42 16.42 -2.75 9.06
C ASP A 42 16.73 -1.30 9.49
N ALA A 43 16.34 -0.32 8.67
CA ALA A 43 16.54 1.09 8.96
C ALA A 43 15.52 1.68 9.96
N LEU A 44 14.35 1.04 10.10
CA LEU A 44 13.24 1.55 10.90
C LEU A 44 12.73 0.50 11.92
N PRO A 45 13.59 -0.11 12.75
CA PRO A 45 13.31 -1.37 13.47
C PRO A 45 12.19 -1.30 14.50
N ASP A 46 11.79 -0.11 14.93
CA ASP A 46 10.76 0.11 15.97
C ASP A 46 9.50 0.83 15.46
N ALA A 47 9.47 1.21 14.17
CA ALA A 47 8.34 1.93 13.59
C ALA A 47 7.09 1.07 13.37
N THR A 48 5.91 1.60 13.74
CA THR A 48 4.66 1.15 13.14
C THR A 48 4.62 1.60 11.68
N ILE A 49 4.40 0.66 10.77
CA ILE A 49 4.45 0.83 9.33
C ILE A 49 3.06 0.60 8.75
N ALA A 50 2.51 1.60 8.07
CA ALA A 50 1.41 1.42 7.13
C ALA A 50 1.98 1.46 5.70
N VAL A 51 1.66 0.47 4.88
CA VAL A 51 2.19 0.33 3.52
C VAL A 51 1.06 0.22 2.50
N ASP A 52 1.17 0.96 1.38
CA ASP A 52 0.31 0.80 0.21
C ASP A 52 0.70 -0.46 -0.57
N MET A 53 0.42 -1.61 0.03
CA MET A 53 0.65 -2.90 -0.60
C MET A 53 -0.28 -3.94 0.02
N PRO A 54 -0.89 -4.80 -0.79
CA PRO A 54 -1.64 -5.94 -0.29
C PRO A 54 -0.83 -6.85 0.64
N ILE A 55 -1.41 -7.21 1.78
CA ILE A 55 -0.83 -8.13 2.76
C ILE A 55 -1.75 -9.34 3.01
N GLY A 56 -1.16 -10.52 2.96
CA GLY A 56 -1.87 -11.79 3.08
C GLY A 56 -2.62 -12.14 1.78
N LEU A 57 -2.43 -13.37 1.33
CA LEU A 57 -2.83 -13.80 -0.02
C LEU A 57 -3.74 -15.02 0.06
N PRO A 58 -4.88 -15.01 -0.66
CA PRO A 58 -5.79 -16.14 -0.63
C PRO A 58 -5.21 -17.32 -1.43
N ASP A 59 -5.63 -18.52 -1.07
CA ASP A 59 -5.40 -19.71 -1.91
C ASP A 59 -6.33 -19.72 -3.12
N PHE A 60 -7.54 -19.18 -2.93
CA PHE A 60 -8.56 -19.08 -3.95
C PHE A 60 -9.28 -17.74 -3.84
N SER A 61 -9.35 -16.98 -4.94
CA SER A 61 -9.95 -15.63 -4.94
C SER A 61 -11.43 -15.69 -5.31
N GLY A 62 -12.28 -15.04 -4.51
CA GLY A 62 -13.71 -14.93 -4.79
C GLY A 62 -14.09 -13.65 -5.53
N LYS A 63 -15.39 -13.52 -5.86
CA LYS A 63 -15.96 -12.27 -6.34
C LYS A 63 -15.65 -11.13 -5.38
N GLY A 64 -14.93 -10.13 -5.87
CA GLY A 64 -14.57 -8.94 -5.10
C GLY A 64 -13.12 -8.93 -4.59
N GLY A 65 -12.38 -10.04 -4.66
CA GLY A 65 -10.97 -10.12 -4.23
C GLY A 65 -10.79 -11.08 -3.05
N ARG A 66 -9.92 -10.70 -2.10
CA ARG A 66 -9.60 -11.52 -0.92
C ARG A 66 -10.36 -11.10 0.35
N GLY A 67 -11.29 -10.16 0.20
CA GLY A 67 -12.14 -9.64 1.29
C GLY A 67 -12.05 -8.12 1.43
N PRO A 68 -10.88 -7.56 1.80
CA PRO A 68 -10.70 -6.12 2.05
C PRO A 68 -11.16 -5.25 0.88
N GLU A 69 -10.83 -5.63 -0.35
CA GLU A 69 -11.15 -4.82 -1.53
C GLU A 69 -12.66 -4.65 -1.75
N ALA A 70 -13.44 -5.69 -1.47
CA ALA A 70 -14.89 -5.65 -1.61
C ALA A 70 -15.53 -4.68 -0.58
N LEU A 71 -14.93 -4.56 0.61
CA LEU A 71 -15.43 -3.73 1.69
C LEU A 71 -15.07 -2.26 1.53
N VAL A 72 -13.88 -1.95 1.01
CA VAL A 72 -13.43 -0.55 0.88
C VAL A 72 -13.91 0.13 -0.39
N ARG A 73 -14.15 -0.61 -1.49
CA ARG A 73 -14.59 -0.03 -2.78
C ARG A 73 -15.83 0.89 -2.67
N PRO A 74 -16.90 0.51 -1.94
CA PRO A 74 -18.07 1.37 -1.78
C PRO A 74 -17.76 2.73 -1.11
N LEU A 75 -16.72 2.79 -0.28
CA LEU A 75 -16.30 4.01 0.42
C LEU A 75 -15.68 5.05 -0.52
N LEU A 76 -15.26 4.63 -1.72
CA LEU A 76 -14.47 5.46 -2.63
C LEU A 76 -15.28 6.08 -3.78
N GLY A 77 -16.56 5.71 -3.93
CA GLY A 77 -17.43 6.22 -5.00
C GLY A 77 -16.80 6.07 -6.39
N ALA A 78 -16.56 7.18 -7.08
CA ALA A 78 -15.94 7.22 -8.40
C ALA A 78 -14.49 6.70 -8.44
N ARG A 79 -13.83 6.52 -7.28
CA ARG A 79 -12.45 6.05 -7.15
C ARG A 79 -12.33 4.57 -6.80
N GLN A 80 -13.43 3.82 -6.76
CA GLN A 80 -13.43 2.38 -6.45
C GLN A 80 -12.50 1.55 -7.35
N SER A 81 -12.23 1.99 -8.59
CA SER A 81 -11.35 1.28 -9.53
C SER A 81 -9.86 1.35 -9.17
N SER A 82 -9.48 2.22 -8.22
CA SER A 82 -8.11 2.25 -7.68
C SER A 82 -7.77 1.00 -6.85
N VAL A 83 -8.79 0.39 -6.24
CA VAL A 83 -8.64 -0.83 -5.44
C VAL A 83 -8.86 -2.04 -6.35
N PHE A 84 -7.77 -2.58 -6.89
CA PHE A 84 -7.80 -3.77 -7.75
C PHE A 84 -7.84 -5.05 -6.90
N ALA A 85 -8.48 -6.10 -7.43
CA ALA A 85 -8.55 -7.39 -6.76
C ALA A 85 -7.18 -8.09 -6.82
N ILE A 86 -6.78 -8.67 -5.69
CA ILE A 86 -5.54 -9.43 -5.58
C ILE A 86 -5.81 -10.90 -5.89
N PRO A 87 -5.06 -11.50 -6.83
CA PRO A 87 -5.25 -12.89 -7.20
C PRO A 87 -4.67 -13.81 -6.12
N SER A 88 -4.82 -15.12 -6.34
CA SER A 88 -4.29 -16.12 -5.43
C SER A 88 -2.77 -16.03 -5.28
N ARG A 89 -2.26 -16.55 -4.16
CA ARG A 89 -0.82 -16.71 -3.97
C ARG A 89 -0.19 -17.54 -5.10
N ALA A 90 -0.88 -18.58 -5.58
CA ALA A 90 -0.38 -19.40 -6.69
C ALA A 90 -0.15 -18.57 -7.96
N ALA A 91 -1.08 -17.68 -8.31
CA ALA A 91 -0.92 -16.78 -9.46
C ALA A 91 0.24 -15.79 -9.29
N LEU A 92 0.41 -15.28 -8.07
CA LEU A 92 1.46 -14.33 -7.72
C LEU A 92 2.88 -14.94 -7.78
N TYR A 93 2.98 -16.24 -7.51
CA TYR A 93 4.21 -17.03 -7.55
C TYR A 93 4.36 -17.87 -8.83
N ALA A 94 3.45 -17.74 -9.80
CA ALA A 94 3.50 -18.48 -11.07
C ALA A 94 4.80 -18.21 -11.87
N ASP A 95 5.39 -17.03 -11.69
CA ASP A 95 6.72 -16.69 -12.19
C ASP A 95 7.35 -15.58 -11.33
N THR A 96 8.53 -15.88 -10.79
CA THR A 96 9.27 -14.98 -9.89
C THR A 96 10.56 -14.46 -10.51
N SER A 97 10.78 -14.68 -11.80
CA SER A 97 12.00 -14.26 -12.49
C SER A 97 12.11 -12.74 -12.56
N ASP A 98 13.33 -12.22 -12.58
CA ASP A 98 13.60 -10.82 -12.91
C ASP A 98 13.53 -10.63 -14.43
N PHE A 99 12.48 -9.97 -14.91
CA PHE A 99 12.25 -9.79 -16.34
C PHE A 99 13.04 -8.59 -16.87
N THR A 100 13.99 -8.87 -17.78
CA THR A 100 14.83 -7.86 -18.43
C THR A 100 14.30 -7.42 -19.80
N THR A 101 13.28 -8.10 -20.33
CA THR A 101 12.62 -7.75 -21.59
C THR A 101 11.11 -7.64 -21.44
N ILE A 102 10.49 -6.82 -22.29
CA ILE A 102 9.05 -6.60 -22.27
C ILE A 102 8.28 -7.86 -22.70
N GLU A 103 8.85 -8.65 -23.62
CA GLU A 103 8.26 -9.91 -24.07
C GLU A 103 8.22 -10.95 -22.96
N ALA A 104 9.31 -11.07 -22.18
CA ALA A 104 9.37 -11.97 -21.03
C ALA A 104 8.37 -11.55 -19.96
N TRP A 105 8.24 -10.24 -19.71
CA TRP A 105 7.29 -9.68 -18.76
C TRP A 105 5.83 -9.99 -19.15
N TYR A 106 5.45 -9.78 -20.41
CA TYR A 106 4.11 -10.15 -20.90
C TYR A 106 3.88 -11.66 -20.89
N ALA A 107 4.90 -12.48 -21.14
CA ALA A 107 4.78 -13.94 -21.04
C ALA A 107 4.51 -14.39 -19.61
N ALA A 108 5.17 -13.79 -18.63
CA ALA A 108 4.93 -14.05 -17.22
C ALA A 108 3.54 -13.57 -16.76
N HIS A 109 3.10 -12.41 -17.24
CA HIS A 109 1.72 -11.93 -17.00
C HIS A 109 0.66 -12.92 -17.50
N ARG A 110 0.88 -13.52 -18.69
CA ARG A 110 -0.03 -14.57 -19.21
C ARG A 110 -0.03 -15.83 -18.35
N ARG A 111 1.15 -16.30 -17.88
CA ARG A 111 1.25 -17.44 -16.95
C ARG A 111 0.50 -17.18 -15.64
N ALA A 112 0.76 -16.04 -15.02
CA ALA A 112 0.05 -15.61 -13.80
C ALA A 112 -1.47 -15.51 -14.02
N SER A 113 -1.89 -14.98 -15.17
CA SER A 113 -3.31 -14.87 -15.51
C SER A 113 -3.99 -16.22 -15.72
N ALA A 114 -3.31 -17.21 -16.31
CA ALA A 114 -3.84 -18.57 -16.45
C ALA A 114 -4.07 -19.21 -15.07
N VAL A 115 -3.06 -19.16 -14.19
CA VAL A 115 -3.19 -19.67 -12.82
C VAL A 115 -4.27 -18.93 -12.04
N ALA A 116 -4.41 -17.61 -12.21
CA ALA A 116 -5.46 -16.84 -11.55
C ALA A 116 -6.87 -17.28 -11.99
N MET A 117 -7.07 -17.59 -13.27
CA MET A 117 -8.36 -18.11 -13.76
C MET A 117 -8.70 -19.48 -13.15
N GLU A 118 -7.71 -20.35 -12.96
CA GLU A 118 -7.89 -21.66 -12.32
C GLU A 118 -8.15 -21.58 -10.81
N THR A 119 -7.71 -20.48 -10.18
CA THR A 119 -7.77 -20.28 -8.72
C THR A 119 -8.70 -19.14 -8.32
N SER A 120 -9.74 -18.88 -9.13
CA SER A 120 -10.77 -17.90 -8.81
C SER A 120 -12.17 -18.30 -9.25
N ASP A 121 -13.16 -17.79 -8.52
CA ASP A 121 -14.58 -17.91 -8.86
C ASP A 121 -15.30 -16.53 -8.70
N PRO A 122 -15.83 -15.93 -9.79
CA PRO A 122 -15.73 -16.42 -11.17
C PRO A 122 -14.28 -16.34 -11.71
N PRO A 123 -13.92 -17.19 -12.69
CA PRO A 123 -12.58 -17.18 -13.29
C PRO A 123 -12.19 -15.80 -13.80
N ARG A 124 -11.04 -15.29 -13.33
CA ARG A 124 -10.55 -13.95 -13.70
C ARG A 124 -9.03 -13.91 -13.81
N GLY A 125 -8.55 -13.36 -14.93
CA GLY A 125 -7.12 -13.09 -15.14
C GLY A 125 -6.60 -11.90 -14.31
N VAL A 126 -5.28 -11.72 -14.31
CA VAL A 126 -4.62 -10.64 -13.57
C VAL A 126 -4.62 -9.37 -14.41
N SER A 127 -4.95 -8.22 -13.82
CA SER A 127 -4.80 -6.94 -14.53
C SER A 127 -3.32 -6.57 -14.68
N ILE A 128 -2.96 -5.86 -15.74
CA ILE A 128 -1.56 -5.50 -15.99
C ILE A 128 -0.98 -4.59 -14.89
N GLN A 129 -1.84 -3.79 -14.25
CA GLN A 129 -1.51 -2.94 -13.11
C GLN A 129 -1.23 -3.78 -11.85
N ALA A 130 -2.08 -4.75 -11.54
CA ALA A 130 -1.86 -5.66 -10.41
C ALA A 130 -0.57 -6.46 -10.60
N PHE A 131 -0.33 -6.97 -11.82
CA PHE A 131 0.90 -7.70 -12.14
C PHE A 131 2.16 -6.84 -11.95
N GLY A 132 2.08 -5.55 -12.27
CA GLY A 132 3.20 -4.60 -12.12
C GLY A 132 3.73 -4.44 -10.69
N ILE A 133 2.94 -4.80 -9.68
CA ILE A 133 3.36 -4.73 -8.26
C ILE A 133 3.61 -6.10 -7.63
N PHE A 134 3.55 -7.20 -8.39
CA PHE A 134 3.73 -8.55 -7.83
C PHE A 134 5.07 -8.74 -7.12
N SER A 135 6.16 -8.20 -7.66
CA SER A 135 7.47 -8.28 -7.01
C SER A 135 7.45 -7.65 -5.62
N LYS A 136 6.78 -6.52 -5.47
CA LYS A 136 6.65 -5.79 -4.19
C LYS A 136 5.76 -6.52 -3.19
N ILE A 137 4.64 -7.12 -3.65
CA ILE A 137 3.81 -8.00 -2.81
C ILE A 137 4.63 -9.20 -2.32
N ARG A 138 5.41 -9.85 -3.20
CA ARG A 138 6.27 -10.99 -2.84
C ARG A 138 7.34 -10.63 -1.81
N GLU A 139 7.94 -9.44 -1.91
CA GLU A 139 8.91 -8.96 -0.91
C GLU A 139 8.28 -8.97 0.49
N ILE A 140 7.07 -8.41 0.63
CA ILE A 140 6.38 -8.36 1.92
C ILE A 140 5.90 -9.76 2.34
N ASP A 141 5.25 -10.52 1.46
CA ASP A 141 4.73 -11.87 1.75
C ASP A 141 5.84 -12.78 2.30
N ALA A 142 7.00 -12.82 1.63
CA ALA A 142 8.13 -13.64 2.06
C ALA A 142 8.68 -13.20 3.43
N LEU A 143 8.75 -11.90 3.70
CA LEU A 143 9.25 -11.36 4.97
C LEU A 143 8.28 -11.65 6.12
N LEU A 144 6.97 -11.46 5.93
CA LEU A 144 5.98 -11.73 6.97
C LEU A 144 5.86 -13.23 7.30
N ILE A 145 6.05 -14.11 6.31
CA ILE A 145 6.14 -15.55 6.54
C ILE A 145 7.40 -15.90 7.33
N ALA A 146 8.56 -15.34 6.95
CA ALA A 146 9.84 -15.66 7.58
C ALA A 146 10.00 -15.07 8.99
N LYS A 147 9.31 -13.96 9.27
CA LYS A 147 9.44 -13.17 10.49
C LYS A 147 8.06 -12.80 11.06
N PRO A 148 7.38 -13.73 11.77
CA PRO A 148 6.04 -13.49 12.32
C PRO A 148 5.96 -12.30 13.28
N GLU A 149 7.09 -11.89 13.88
CA GLU A 149 7.17 -10.66 14.65
C GLU A 149 6.87 -9.41 13.81
N LEU A 150 6.98 -9.43 12.49
CA LEU A 150 6.61 -8.24 11.69
C LEU A 150 5.10 -8.00 11.66
N LEU A 151 4.26 -9.01 11.96
CA LEU A 151 2.80 -8.92 11.89
C LEU A 151 2.20 -7.90 12.87
N HIS A 152 2.93 -7.50 13.93
CA HIS A 152 2.46 -6.50 14.89
C HIS A 152 2.82 -5.05 14.51
N ARG A 153 3.62 -4.86 13.46
CA ARG A 153 4.16 -3.55 13.08
C ARG A 153 4.01 -3.21 11.61
N VAL A 154 3.75 -4.17 10.72
CA VAL A 154 3.53 -3.92 9.29
C VAL A 154 2.07 -4.14 8.94
N PHE A 155 1.41 -3.09 8.48
CA PHE A 155 -0.03 -3.08 8.21
C PHE A 155 -0.30 -2.61 6.79
N GLU A 156 -1.19 -3.33 6.10
CA GLU A 156 -1.68 -2.89 4.79
C GLU A 156 -2.59 -1.68 4.97
N SER A 157 -2.39 -0.67 4.12
CA SER A 157 -3.34 0.40 3.90
C SER A 157 -3.42 0.70 2.40
N HIS A 158 -4.25 1.66 2.02
CA HIS A 158 -4.45 2.05 0.63
C HIS A 158 -4.69 3.56 0.53
N PRO A 159 -3.99 4.33 -0.31
CA PRO A 159 -4.01 5.79 -0.32
C PRO A 159 -5.40 6.39 -0.47
N GLU A 160 -6.23 5.88 -1.39
CA GLU A 160 -7.58 6.43 -1.55
C GLU A 160 -8.47 6.18 -0.32
N VAL A 161 -8.25 5.08 0.41
CA VAL A 161 -8.97 4.78 1.66
C VAL A 161 -8.43 5.64 2.79
N ALA A 162 -7.12 5.80 2.88
CA ALA A 162 -6.44 6.65 3.85
C ALA A 162 -6.86 8.12 3.69
N PHE A 163 -6.80 8.67 2.48
CA PHE A 163 -7.27 10.03 2.21
C PHE A 163 -8.75 10.21 2.50
N CYS A 164 -9.60 9.25 2.11
CA CYS A 164 -11.03 9.28 2.46
C CYS A 164 -11.23 9.35 3.98
N ARG A 165 -10.53 8.50 4.74
CA ARG A 165 -10.59 8.51 6.21
C ARG A 165 -10.08 9.82 6.80
N LEU A 166 -8.94 10.33 6.35
CA LEU A 166 -8.34 11.59 6.80
C LEU A 166 -9.23 12.79 6.45
N ASN A 167 -10.06 12.68 5.41
CA ASN A 167 -11.02 13.69 4.98
C ASN A 167 -12.42 13.47 5.59
N GLY A 168 -12.51 12.85 6.77
CA GLY A 168 -13.77 12.66 7.49
C GLY A 168 -14.75 11.69 6.81
N GLY A 169 -14.24 10.73 6.04
CA GLY A 169 -15.06 9.75 5.31
C GLY A 169 -15.53 10.21 3.93
N THR A 170 -14.97 11.31 3.41
CA THR A 170 -15.28 11.81 2.06
C THR A 170 -14.12 11.55 1.10
N ALA A 171 -14.36 10.82 0.02
CA ALA A 171 -13.35 10.55 -0.99
C ALA A 171 -12.81 11.84 -1.65
N MET A 172 -11.57 11.79 -2.13
CA MET A 172 -10.95 12.92 -2.85
C MET A 172 -11.72 13.23 -4.14
N ALA A 173 -12.00 14.51 -4.39
CA ALA A 173 -12.79 14.92 -5.55
C ALA A 173 -11.99 14.76 -6.85
N LEU A 174 -10.72 15.14 -6.82
CA LEU A 174 -9.87 15.21 -8.00
C LEU A 174 -8.93 13.99 -8.10
N PRO A 175 -8.74 13.43 -9.30
CA PRO A 175 -7.80 12.33 -9.51
C PRO A 175 -6.36 12.82 -9.38
N LYS A 176 -5.45 11.95 -8.89
CA LYS A 176 -3.99 12.22 -8.89
C LYS A 176 -3.42 12.38 -10.30
N LYS A 177 -3.97 11.63 -11.26
CA LYS A 177 -3.51 11.59 -12.66
C LYS A 177 -4.68 11.69 -13.63
N ILE A 178 -4.47 12.38 -14.75
CA ILE A 178 -5.39 12.44 -15.88
C ILE A 178 -4.61 11.96 -17.11
N LYS A 179 -5.09 10.90 -17.77
CA LYS A 179 -4.42 10.30 -18.94
C LYS A 179 -2.94 9.96 -18.70
N GLY A 180 -2.61 9.48 -17.49
CA GLY A 180 -1.24 9.09 -17.10
C GLY A 180 -0.33 10.24 -16.67
N ALA A 181 -0.72 11.50 -16.88
CA ALA A 181 0.02 12.67 -16.41
C ALA A 181 -0.46 13.10 -15.02
N VAL A 182 0.44 13.66 -14.20
CA VAL A 182 0.10 14.26 -12.90
C VAL A 182 -0.96 15.35 -13.10
N ASN A 183 -1.99 15.34 -12.26
CA ASN A 183 -2.99 16.39 -12.19
C ASN A 183 -2.64 17.34 -11.03
N PRO A 184 -2.11 18.55 -11.31
CA PRO A 184 -1.67 19.46 -10.26
C PRO A 184 -2.76 19.78 -9.25
N ALA A 185 -4.00 19.97 -9.70
CA ALA A 185 -5.13 20.27 -8.81
C ALA A 185 -5.44 19.10 -7.86
N GLY A 186 -5.35 17.85 -8.34
CA GLY A 186 -5.54 16.66 -7.49
C GLY A 186 -4.39 16.39 -6.52
N MET A 187 -3.17 16.83 -6.87
CA MET A 187 -2.03 16.82 -5.96
C MET A 187 -2.18 17.89 -4.87
N GLU A 188 -2.57 19.12 -5.23
CA GLU A 188 -2.79 20.19 -4.26
C GLU A 188 -3.96 19.89 -3.30
N GLU A 189 -5.03 19.24 -3.77
CA GLU A 189 -6.13 18.78 -2.91
C GLU A 189 -5.61 17.85 -1.80
N ARG A 190 -4.73 16.90 -2.14
CA ARG A 190 -4.09 15.97 -1.20
C ARG A 190 -3.15 16.70 -0.26
N LYS A 191 -2.31 17.61 -0.76
CA LYS A 191 -1.41 18.40 0.09
C LYS A 191 -2.18 19.26 1.09
N ALA A 192 -3.24 19.94 0.65
CA ALA A 192 -4.08 20.75 1.53
C ALA A 192 -4.74 19.90 2.63
N LEU A 193 -5.18 18.68 2.30
CA LEU A 193 -5.64 17.72 3.30
C LEU A 193 -4.53 17.32 4.28
N LEU A 194 -3.34 16.95 3.79
CA LEU A 194 -2.21 16.58 4.65
C LEU A 194 -1.77 17.73 5.57
N CYS A 195 -1.81 18.99 5.11
CA CYS A 195 -1.52 20.16 5.96
C CYS A 195 -2.51 20.29 7.13
N ARG A 196 -3.79 19.95 6.93
CA ARG A 196 -4.78 19.93 8.03
C ARG A 196 -4.43 18.91 9.11
N HIS A 197 -3.61 17.91 8.79
CA HIS A 197 -3.11 16.88 9.70
C HIS A 197 -1.68 17.15 10.22
N GLY A 198 -1.19 18.39 10.08
CA GLY A 198 0.04 18.84 10.72
C GLY A 198 1.31 18.71 9.86
N TYR A 199 1.19 18.38 8.57
CA TYR A 199 2.32 18.53 7.66
C TYR A 199 2.56 20.01 7.31
N GLU A 200 3.83 20.40 7.28
CA GLU A 200 4.25 21.68 6.71
C GLU A 200 4.11 21.66 5.18
N LYS A 201 3.54 22.71 4.59
CA LYS A 201 3.38 22.78 3.12
C LYS A 201 4.73 22.72 2.40
N ALA A 202 5.76 23.35 2.98
CA ALA A 202 7.13 23.30 2.45
C ALA A 202 7.73 21.89 2.46
N PHE A 203 7.31 21.01 3.39
CA PHE A 203 7.70 19.61 3.36
C PHE A 203 7.04 18.89 2.18
N LEU A 204 5.75 19.13 1.92
CA LEU A 204 4.99 18.48 0.85
C LEU A 204 5.31 19.02 -0.56
N ASP A 205 5.88 20.22 -0.66
CA ASP A 205 6.27 20.85 -1.92
C ASP A 205 7.68 20.53 -2.38
N ARG A 206 8.48 19.85 -1.56
CA ARG A 206 9.84 19.43 -1.96
C ARG A 206 9.78 18.40 -3.09
N ALA A 207 10.83 18.38 -3.89
CA ALA A 207 11.04 17.28 -4.82
C ALA A 207 11.23 15.96 -4.04
N PRO A 208 10.55 14.87 -4.43
CA PRO A 208 10.78 13.56 -3.82
C PRO A 208 12.22 13.10 -4.07
N PRO A 209 12.77 12.21 -3.22
CA PRO A 209 14.07 11.62 -3.47
C PRO A 209 14.13 10.93 -4.84
N ARG A 210 15.34 10.87 -5.42
CA ARG A 210 15.54 10.29 -6.76
C ARG A 210 14.96 8.87 -6.82
N GLY A 211 14.10 8.63 -7.81
CA GLY A 211 13.50 7.32 -8.07
C GLY A 211 12.09 7.14 -7.53
N ALA A 212 11.56 8.10 -6.77
CA ALA A 212 10.15 8.16 -6.38
C ALA A 212 9.41 9.26 -7.15
N ALA A 213 8.14 9.00 -7.49
CA ALA A 213 7.27 10.02 -8.07
C ALA A 213 6.63 10.89 -6.98
N SER A 214 6.13 12.06 -7.37
CA SER A 214 5.47 12.97 -6.43
C SER A 214 4.17 12.38 -5.86
N ASP A 215 3.47 11.54 -6.60
CA ASP A 215 2.29 10.84 -6.08
C ASP A 215 2.67 9.78 -5.04
N ASP A 216 3.67 8.93 -5.32
CA ASP A 216 4.17 7.94 -4.34
C ASP A 216 4.59 8.62 -3.01
N PHE A 217 5.17 9.83 -3.07
CA PHE A 217 5.53 10.60 -1.88
C PHE A 217 4.30 11.06 -1.07
N LEU A 218 3.26 11.57 -1.73
CA LEU A 218 2.04 11.99 -1.02
C LEU A 218 1.26 10.79 -0.47
N ASP A 219 1.26 9.67 -1.20
CA ASP A 219 0.66 8.42 -0.76
C ASP A 219 1.38 7.91 0.50
N ALA A 220 2.72 7.84 0.49
CA ALA A 220 3.51 7.51 1.67
C ALA A 220 3.30 8.49 2.85
N ALA A 221 3.13 9.80 2.59
CA ALA A 221 2.79 10.76 3.64
C ALA A 221 1.41 10.49 4.27
N ALA A 222 0.41 10.13 3.46
CA ALA A 222 -0.89 9.71 3.97
C ALA A 222 -0.80 8.42 4.78
N MET A 223 -0.01 7.44 4.31
CA MET A 223 0.24 6.19 5.04
C MET A 223 0.85 6.46 6.43
N MET A 224 1.76 7.43 6.59
CA MET A 224 2.40 7.70 7.88
C MET A 224 1.39 8.21 8.92
N LEU A 225 0.39 8.96 8.48
CA LEU A 225 -0.73 9.37 9.33
C LEU A 225 -1.61 8.18 9.73
N ILE A 226 -1.85 7.24 8.81
CA ILE A 226 -2.54 5.98 9.14
C ILE A 226 -1.73 5.15 10.12
N ALA A 227 -0.41 5.03 9.96
CA ALA A 227 0.47 4.37 10.93
C ALA A 227 0.33 4.99 12.32
N GLY A 228 0.24 6.31 12.42
CA GLY A 228 -0.02 7.00 13.69
C GLY A 228 -1.40 6.68 14.28
N ARG A 229 -2.42 6.53 13.44
CA ARG A 229 -3.75 6.08 13.88
C ARG A 229 -3.76 4.63 14.35
N ILE A 230 -2.97 3.76 13.73
CA ILE A 230 -2.79 2.37 14.15
C ILE A 230 -2.11 2.32 15.52
N ALA A 231 -0.95 2.98 15.65
CA ALA A 231 -0.21 3.05 16.92
C ALA A 231 -1.04 3.65 18.07
N GLY A 232 -1.94 4.59 17.76
CA GLY A 232 -2.86 5.19 18.73
C GLY A 232 -4.19 4.45 18.94
N GLY A 233 -4.43 3.30 18.30
CA GLY A 233 -5.68 2.52 18.43
C GLY A 233 -6.92 3.15 17.76
N ALA A 234 -6.73 4.18 16.93
CA ALA A 234 -7.79 4.93 16.27
C ALA A 234 -8.13 4.40 14.86
N ALA A 235 -7.22 3.66 14.22
CA ALA A 235 -7.48 3.01 12.93
C ALA A 235 -8.48 1.86 13.09
N ARG A 236 -9.21 1.54 12.02
CA ARG A 236 -10.07 0.36 11.95
C ARG A 236 -9.68 -0.51 10.75
N PRO A 237 -9.61 -1.84 10.92
CA PRO A 237 -9.38 -2.73 9.81
C PRO A 237 -10.65 -2.92 8.98
N SER A 238 -10.50 -3.29 7.73
CA SER A 238 -11.59 -3.74 6.87
C SER A 238 -11.13 -5.02 6.17
N PRO A 239 -11.68 -6.19 6.55
CA PRO A 239 -12.72 -6.44 7.55
C PRO A 239 -12.27 -6.24 9.01
N ASP A 240 -13.25 -6.11 9.92
CA ASP A 240 -13.07 -6.11 11.38
C ASP A 240 -13.96 -7.21 12.00
N PRO A 241 -13.39 -8.29 12.59
CA PRO A 241 -11.96 -8.57 12.71
C PRO A 241 -11.29 -8.85 11.35
N PRO A 242 -9.95 -8.67 11.25
CA PRO A 242 -9.20 -9.08 10.06
C PRO A 242 -9.41 -10.55 9.72
N LEU A 243 -9.43 -10.87 8.42
CA LEU A 243 -9.31 -12.25 7.96
C LEU A 243 -7.86 -12.73 8.18
N VAL A 244 -7.61 -14.01 7.95
CA VAL A 244 -6.28 -14.60 8.11
C VAL A 244 -6.04 -15.54 6.93
N ASP A 245 -4.85 -15.50 6.35
CA ASP A 245 -4.46 -16.42 5.29
C ASP A 245 -3.90 -17.75 5.86
N ARG A 246 -3.54 -18.69 4.97
CA ARG A 246 -3.02 -20.02 5.37
C ARG A 246 -1.73 -20.01 6.20
N PHE A 247 -1.00 -18.89 6.26
CA PHE A 247 0.22 -18.74 7.05
C PHE A 247 0.00 -17.93 8.34
N GLY A 248 -1.24 -17.56 8.66
CA GLY A 248 -1.52 -16.75 9.84
C GLY A 248 -1.37 -15.24 9.61
N ILE A 249 -1.18 -14.78 8.37
CA ILE A 249 -1.02 -13.34 8.08
C ILE A 249 -2.39 -12.67 8.11
N PRO A 250 -2.59 -11.59 8.90
CA PRO A 250 -3.83 -10.83 8.90
C PRO A 250 -4.09 -10.16 7.55
N VAL A 251 -5.32 -10.28 7.06
CA VAL A 251 -5.79 -9.76 5.78
C VAL A 251 -6.82 -8.67 6.05
N ALA A 252 -6.39 -7.40 6.00
CA ALA A 252 -7.24 -6.23 6.17
C ALA A 252 -6.59 -4.96 5.59
N ILE A 253 -7.41 -4.04 5.12
CA ILE A 253 -6.99 -2.66 4.83
C ILE A 253 -7.27 -1.80 6.06
N TRP A 254 -6.25 -1.11 6.57
CA TRP A 254 -6.35 -0.26 7.75
C TRP A 254 -6.52 1.22 7.40
N ALA A 255 -7.41 1.93 8.10
CA ALA A 255 -7.56 3.40 8.02
C ALA A 255 -8.14 4.03 9.31
#